data_AF-A0A959DIT5-F1
#
_entry.id   AF-A0A959DIT5-F1
#
_cell.length_a   1.000
_cell.length_b   1.000
_cell.length_c   1.000
_cell.angle_alpha   90.00
_cell.angle_beta   90.00
_cell.angle_gamma   90.00
#
_symmetry.space_group_name_H-M   'P 1'
#
loop_
_entity.id
_entity.type
_entity.pdbx_description
1 polymer ?
#
loop_
_entity_poly.entity_id
_entity_poly.type
_entity_poly.pdbx_seq_one_letter_code
_entity_poly.pdbx_strand_id
1 'polypeptide(L)'
;MTTKLPRLITFLLLFPFLLSAQTITGEWQGVLDIQGVKLRLVLHVEADGDAYTATLDSPDQQAYGIPVPDFSFHAPDMRFAVPNLRVVYEGQANRDYTEVSGTFQQGGQRFPLTLGREQLEVADEDMAWIQDNYAKKEVYITMRDGARLFTSIYYPKDTTRSYPILMWRTPYSCDPYGEDQYTLRLKFYRHLLDDGYIFVMQDVRGKYMSDGEYVNVRPFIPNKRSPQQVDDNSDTYD
;
A
#
# COMPACT_ATOMS: atom_id res chain seq x y z
N MET A 1 49.60 -30.31 -60.79
CA MET A 1 49.45 -30.06 -59.34
C MET A 1 48.08 -29.45 -59.11
N THR A 2 47.16 -30.23 -58.57
CA THR A 2 45.74 -29.92 -58.37
C THR A 2 45.52 -29.23 -57.02
N THR A 3 45.13 -27.97 -57.02
CA THR A 3 44.73 -27.22 -55.81
C THR A 3 43.23 -27.41 -55.54
N LYS A 4 42.89 -28.04 -54.40
CA LYS A 4 41.52 -28.21 -53.91
C LYS A 4 41.08 -26.94 -53.18
N LEU A 5 39.93 -26.37 -53.57
CA LEU A 5 39.26 -25.28 -52.85
C LEU A 5 38.55 -25.85 -51.59
N PRO A 6 38.64 -25.22 -50.41
CA PRO A 6 37.85 -25.65 -49.26
C PRO A 6 36.40 -25.16 -49.42
N ARG A 7 35.44 -26.09 -49.28
CA ARG A 7 34.01 -25.77 -49.20
C ARG A 7 33.74 -25.12 -47.84
N LEU A 8 33.41 -23.84 -47.85
CA LEU A 8 32.88 -23.13 -46.68
C LEU A 8 31.41 -23.55 -46.51
N ILE A 9 31.13 -24.40 -45.52
CA ILE A 9 29.76 -24.76 -45.13
C ILE A 9 29.27 -23.67 -44.18
N THR A 10 28.42 -22.77 -44.67
CA THR A 10 27.73 -21.78 -43.84
C THR A 10 26.64 -22.50 -43.04
N PHE A 11 26.86 -22.66 -41.73
CA PHE A 11 25.84 -23.15 -40.80
C PHE A 11 24.89 -21.99 -40.48
N LEU A 12 23.74 -21.93 -41.13
CA LEU A 12 22.66 -21.00 -40.77
C LEU A 12 22.01 -21.52 -39.48
N LEU A 13 22.50 -21.06 -38.32
CA LEU A 13 21.88 -21.27 -37.01
C LEU A 13 20.53 -20.53 -37.00
N LEU A 14 19.48 -21.20 -37.45
CA LEU A 14 18.10 -20.82 -37.18
C LEU A 14 17.83 -21.04 -35.69
N PHE A 15 18.08 -20.01 -34.90
CA PHE A 15 17.51 -19.90 -33.55
C PHE A 15 15.99 -19.86 -33.74
N PRO A 16 15.22 -20.83 -33.24
CA PRO A 16 13.78 -20.68 -33.21
C PRO A 16 13.48 -19.51 -32.27
N PHE A 17 13.13 -18.36 -32.84
CA PHE A 17 12.37 -17.35 -32.12
C PHE A 17 11.05 -18.04 -31.77
N LEU A 18 10.96 -18.56 -30.55
CA LEU A 18 9.66 -18.78 -29.93
C LEU A 18 9.01 -17.40 -29.88
N LEU A 19 8.09 -17.14 -30.81
CA LEU A 19 7.09 -16.11 -30.61
C LEU A 19 6.31 -16.55 -29.38
N SER A 20 6.74 -16.08 -28.20
CA SER A 20 5.81 -15.98 -27.10
C SER A 20 4.82 -14.90 -27.55
N ALA A 21 3.61 -15.29 -27.93
CA ALA A 21 2.53 -14.33 -27.97
C ALA A 21 2.41 -13.83 -26.53
N GLN A 22 2.94 -12.64 -26.23
CA GLN A 22 2.56 -11.96 -25.00
C GLN A 22 1.04 -11.87 -25.06
N THR A 23 0.37 -12.53 -24.13
CA THR A 23 -1.07 -12.39 -23.97
C THR A 23 -1.29 -11.37 -22.86
N ILE A 24 -2.54 -11.16 -22.44
CA ILE A 24 -2.82 -10.30 -21.30
C ILE A 24 -2.36 -10.91 -19.95
N THR A 25 -1.98 -12.21 -19.92
CA THR A 25 -1.50 -12.88 -18.69
C THR A 25 -0.13 -12.37 -18.23
N GLY A 26 0.20 -12.62 -16.97
CA GLY A 26 1.42 -12.18 -16.29
C GLY A 26 1.18 -10.96 -15.40
N GLU A 27 2.29 -10.36 -14.96
CA GLU A 27 2.26 -9.20 -14.07
C GLU A 27 2.11 -7.90 -14.85
N TRP A 28 1.38 -6.97 -14.24
CA TRP A 28 1.14 -5.62 -14.72
C TRP A 28 1.34 -4.65 -13.57
N GLN A 29 2.26 -3.71 -13.74
CA GLN A 29 2.69 -2.81 -12.68
C GLN A 29 2.33 -1.37 -13.03
N GLY A 30 1.85 -0.61 -12.06
CA GLY A 30 1.55 0.80 -12.25
C GLY A 30 1.76 1.61 -10.98
N VAL A 31 1.91 2.92 -11.16
CA VAL A 31 2.07 3.86 -10.05
C VAL A 31 0.84 4.75 -10.03
N LEU A 32 0.01 4.56 -9.02
CA LEU A 32 -1.14 5.40 -8.76
C LEU A 32 -0.68 6.64 -7.98
N ASP A 33 -0.86 7.83 -8.57
CA ASP A 33 -0.56 9.10 -7.91
C ASP A 33 -1.84 9.67 -7.27
N ILE A 34 -1.88 9.69 -5.94
CA ILE A 34 -2.95 10.26 -5.15
C ILE A 34 -2.44 11.54 -4.50
N GLN A 35 -2.59 12.66 -5.20
CA GLN A 35 -2.21 13.99 -4.71
C GLN A 35 -0.74 14.06 -4.25
N GLY A 36 0.19 13.47 -5.01
CA GLY A 36 1.62 13.40 -4.70
C GLY A 36 2.02 12.13 -3.95
N VAL A 37 1.09 11.42 -3.32
CA VAL A 37 1.37 10.11 -2.72
C VAL A 37 1.32 9.04 -3.80
N LYS A 38 2.50 8.53 -4.15
CA LYS A 38 2.66 7.45 -5.13
C LYS A 38 2.48 6.09 -4.46
N LEU A 39 1.60 5.28 -5.02
CA LEU A 39 1.32 3.89 -4.61
C LEU A 39 1.56 2.95 -5.79
N ARG A 40 2.43 1.97 -5.60
CA ARG A 40 2.67 0.89 -6.55
C ARG A 40 1.52 -0.10 -6.47
N LEU A 41 0.99 -0.44 -7.63
CA LEU A 41 0.00 -1.49 -7.81
C LEU A 41 0.58 -2.58 -8.70
N VAL A 42 0.40 -3.84 -8.31
CA VAL A 42 0.80 -5.00 -9.11
C VAL A 42 -0.41 -5.88 -9.33
N LEU A 43 -0.90 -5.92 -10.58
CA LEU A 43 -1.98 -6.80 -11.00
C LEU A 43 -1.37 -8.08 -11.57
N HIS A 44 -1.71 -9.21 -10.98
CA HIS A 44 -1.34 -10.53 -11.44
C HIS A 44 -2.51 -11.12 -12.22
N VAL A 45 -2.28 -11.55 -13.46
CA VAL A 45 -3.31 -12.14 -14.32
C VAL A 45 -2.87 -13.53 -14.76
N GLU A 46 -3.65 -14.55 -14.44
CA GLU A 46 -3.41 -15.93 -14.87
C GLU A 46 -4.54 -16.40 -15.77
N ALA A 47 -4.23 -17.29 -16.72
CA ALA A 47 -5.26 -17.93 -17.54
C ALA A 47 -5.86 -19.12 -16.79
N ASP A 48 -7.20 -19.23 -16.83
CA ASP A 48 -7.96 -20.37 -16.31
C ASP A 48 -8.88 -20.89 -17.42
N GLY A 49 -8.33 -21.75 -18.28
CA GLY A 49 -9.00 -22.19 -19.51
C GLY A 49 -9.25 -21.03 -20.48
N ASP A 50 -10.51 -20.75 -20.78
CA ASP A 50 -10.96 -19.61 -21.60
C ASP A 50 -11.22 -18.34 -20.76
N ALA A 51 -11.04 -18.41 -19.44
CA ALA A 51 -11.23 -17.32 -18.50
C ALA A 51 -9.89 -16.85 -17.90
N TYR A 52 -9.98 -15.92 -16.94
CA TYR A 52 -8.84 -15.40 -16.21
C TYR A 52 -9.12 -15.40 -14.71
N THR A 53 -8.08 -15.61 -13.93
CA THR A 53 -8.03 -15.27 -12.52
C THR A 53 -7.07 -14.09 -12.34
N ALA A 54 -7.34 -13.26 -11.33
CA ALA A 54 -6.46 -12.14 -11.05
C ALA A 54 -6.39 -11.81 -9.55
N THR A 55 -5.23 -11.28 -9.15
CA THR A 55 -5.01 -10.68 -7.83
C THR A 55 -4.35 -9.31 -7.99
N LEU A 56 -4.49 -8.47 -6.98
CA LEU A 56 -3.90 -7.14 -6.92
C LEU A 56 -3.07 -7.01 -5.64
N ASP A 57 -1.87 -6.47 -5.78
CA ASP A 57 -1.03 -6.05 -4.67
C ASP A 57 -0.92 -4.53 -4.63
N SER A 58 -0.81 -3.99 -3.42
CA SER A 58 -0.33 -2.64 -3.13
C SER A 58 0.78 -2.75 -2.08
N PRO A 59 2.04 -3.00 -2.52
CA PRO A 59 3.15 -3.24 -1.60
C PRO A 59 3.40 -2.10 -0.63
N ASP A 60 3.22 -0.86 -1.07
CA ASP A 60 3.37 0.33 -0.23
C ASP A 60 2.36 0.34 0.92
N GLN A 61 1.18 -0.23 0.70
CA GLN A 61 0.14 -0.39 1.71
C GLN A 61 0.20 -1.75 2.43
N GLN A 62 1.25 -2.54 2.18
CA GLN A 62 1.42 -3.90 2.71
C GLN A 62 0.23 -4.84 2.44
N ALA A 63 -0.51 -4.60 1.35
CA ALA A 63 -1.64 -5.41 0.95
C ALA A 63 -1.26 -6.30 -0.23
N TYR A 64 -1.32 -7.62 -0.05
CA TYR A 64 -0.89 -8.60 -1.04
C TYR A 64 -1.99 -9.64 -1.28
N GLY A 65 -2.10 -10.12 -2.51
CA GLY A 65 -3.03 -11.16 -2.92
C GLY A 65 -4.51 -10.74 -2.86
N ILE A 66 -4.82 -9.45 -3.04
CA ILE A 66 -6.22 -8.98 -3.01
C ILE A 66 -6.95 -9.65 -4.18
N PRO A 67 -8.02 -10.43 -3.93
CA PRO A 67 -8.75 -11.08 -5.01
C PRO A 67 -9.42 -10.05 -5.93
N VAL A 68 -9.30 -10.27 -7.24
CA VAL A 68 -9.96 -9.48 -8.28
C VAL A 68 -11.06 -10.35 -8.91
N PRO A 69 -12.26 -10.42 -8.30
CA PRO A 69 -13.31 -11.37 -8.70
C PRO A 69 -13.97 -11.03 -10.04
N ASP A 70 -13.77 -9.82 -10.54
CA ASP A 70 -14.34 -9.32 -11.79
C ASP A 70 -13.19 -8.78 -12.63
N PHE A 71 -12.45 -9.68 -13.27
CA PHE A 71 -11.45 -9.35 -14.29
C PHE A 71 -12.00 -9.77 -15.65
N SER A 72 -11.84 -8.91 -16.65
CA SER A 72 -12.22 -9.19 -18.03
C SER A 72 -11.24 -8.52 -18.99
N PHE A 73 -10.99 -9.20 -20.11
CA PHE A 73 -10.21 -8.66 -21.21
C PHE A 73 -10.88 -9.00 -22.53
N HIS A 74 -11.27 -7.96 -23.26
CA HIS A 74 -11.81 -8.03 -24.62
C HIS A 74 -11.05 -7.01 -25.46
N ALA A 75 -9.99 -7.48 -26.14
CA ALA A 75 -9.01 -6.59 -26.76
C ALA A 75 -9.65 -5.44 -27.55
N PRO A 76 -9.20 -4.18 -27.32
CA PRO A 76 -8.09 -3.79 -26.44
C PRO A 76 -8.49 -3.54 -24.98
N ASP A 77 -9.77 -3.67 -24.63
CA ASP A 77 -10.30 -3.22 -23.34
C ASP A 77 -9.96 -4.22 -22.21
N MET A 78 -9.25 -3.73 -21.20
CA MET A 78 -9.02 -4.41 -19.92
C MET A 78 -9.88 -3.74 -18.85
N ARG A 79 -10.62 -4.56 -18.11
CA ARG A 79 -11.35 -4.08 -16.94
C ARG A 79 -11.14 -5.01 -15.76
N PHE A 80 -10.93 -4.41 -14.59
CA PHE A 80 -11.02 -5.15 -13.34
C PHE A 80 -11.78 -4.41 -12.24
N ALA A 81 -12.42 -5.14 -11.34
CA ALA A 81 -13.10 -4.58 -10.19
C ALA A 81 -12.87 -5.40 -8.91
N VAL A 82 -12.75 -4.69 -7.80
CA VAL A 82 -12.73 -5.24 -6.44
C VAL A 82 -13.87 -4.59 -5.65
N PRO A 83 -15.11 -5.15 -5.71
CA PRO A 83 -16.30 -4.51 -5.16
C PRO A 83 -16.19 -4.16 -3.68
N ASN A 84 -15.59 -5.04 -2.87
CA ASN A 84 -15.41 -4.84 -1.43
C ASN A 84 -14.51 -3.62 -1.11
N LEU A 85 -13.60 -3.25 -2.02
CA LEU A 85 -12.74 -2.08 -1.90
C LEU A 85 -13.27 -0.88 -2.69
N ARG A 86 -14.43 -1.04 -3.36
CA ARG A 86 -15.02 -0.06 -4.29
C ARG A 86 -14.03 0.39 -5.36
N VAL A 87 -13.22 -0.55 -5.85
CA VAL A 87 -12.23 -0.33 -6.90
C VAL A 87 -12.79 -0.78 -8.23
N VAL A 88 -12.63 0.06 -9.26
CA VAL A 88 -12.84 -0.28 -10.67
C VAL A 88 -11.68 0.31 -11.47
N TYR A 89 -11.10 -0.46 -12.38
CA TYR A 89 -10.16 0.02 -13.38
C TYR A 89 -10.69 -0.30 -14.77
N GLU A 90 -10.62 0.69 -15.66
CA GLU A 90 -10.95 0.55 -17.08
C GLU A 90 -9.80 1.14 -17.89
N GLY A 91 -9.21 0.35 -18.78
CA GLY A 91 -8.08 0.76 -19.60
C GLY A 91 -8.02 0.06 -20.94
N GLN A 92 -7.18 0.57 -21.82
CA GLN A 92 -6.97 0.04 -23.17
C GLN A 92 -5.52 -0.40 -23.33
N ALA A 93 -5.34 -1.68 -23.65
CA ALA A 93 -4.04 -2.25 -23.90
C ALA A 93 -3.50 -1.78 -25.26
N ASN A 94 -2.22 -1.47 -25.32
CA ASN A 94 -1.54 -1.20 -26.58
C ASN A 94 -1.42 -2.50 -27.41
N ARG A 95 -1.09 -2.35 -28.69
CA ARG A 95 -1.04 -3.46 -29.67
C ARG A 95 -0.11 -4.60 -29.26
N ASP A 96 0.98 -4.27 -28.56
CA ASP A 96 2.03 -5.21 -28.18
C ASP A 96 1.83 -5.78 -26.77
N TYR A 97 0.74 -5.39 -26.07
CA TYR A 97 0.43 -5.78 -24.69
C TYR A 97 1.59 -5.53 -23.70
N THR A 98 2.28 -4.41 -23.92
CA THR A 98 3.33 -3.90 -23.02
C THR A 98 2.83 -2.81 -22.09
N GLU A 99 1.69 -2.18 -22.43
CA GLU A 99 1.07 -1.11 -21.65
C GLU A 99 -0.47 -1.20 -21.71
N VAL A 100 -1.15 -0.85 -20.61
CA VAL A 100 -2.58 -0.56 -20.53
C VAL A 100 -2.76 0.83 -19.93
N SER A 101 -3.22 1.79 -20.72
CA SER A 101 -3.52 3.14 -20.25
C SER A 101 -4.98 3.22 -19.84
N GLY A 102 -5.28 3.68 -18.63
CA GLY A 102 -6.65 3.64 -18.11
C GLY A 102 -6.93 4.59 -16.95
N THR A 103 -8.12 4.40 -16.38
CA THR A 103 -8.59 5.14 -15.21
C THR A 103 -8.85 4.18 -14.06
N PHE A 104 -8.19 4.42 -12.94
CA PHE A 104 -8.46 3.76 -11.66
C PHE A 104 -9.49 4.59 -10.88
N GLN A 105 -10.55 3.95 -10.42
CA GLN A 105 -11.59 4.57 -9.60
C GLN A 105 -11.64 3.88 -8.23
N GLN A 106 -11.65 4.68 -7.16
CA GLN A 106 -11.87 4.17 -5.81
C GLN A 106 -12.72 5.14 -4.99
N GLY A 107 -13.78 4.62 -4.35
CA GLY A 107 -14.62 5.42 -3.45
C GLY A 107 -15.28 6.65 -4.11
N GLY A 108 -15.43 6.65 -5.44
CA GLY A 108 -15.97 7.75 -6.23
C GLY A 108 -14.91 8.70 -6.82
N GLN A 109 -13.65 8.64 -6.38
CA GLN A 109 -12.54 9.40 -6.96
C GLN A 109 -11.96 8.66 -8.16
N ARG A 110 -11.46 9.39 -9.15
CA ARG A 110 -10.87 8.84 -10.40
C ARG A 110 -9.44 9.36 -10.56
N PHE A 111 -8.53 8.46 -10.91
CA PHE A 111 -7.11 8.74 -11.09
C PHE A 111 -6.64 8.11 -12.41
N PRO A 112 -5.82 8.79 -13.21
CA PRO A 112 -5.15 8.15 -14.33
C PRO A 112 -4.19 7.08 -13.81
N LEU A 113 -4.18 5.92 -14.45
CA LEU A 113 -3.25 4.84 -14.14
C LEU A 113 -2.84 4.12 -15.43
N THR A 114 -1.54 4.13 -15.68
CA THR A 114 -0.92 3.29 -16.69
C THR A 114 -0.33 2.05 -16.01
N LEU A 115 -0.70 0.88 -16.52
CA LEU A 115 -0.10 -0.40 -16.16
C LEU A 115 0.89 -0.81 -17.25
N GLY A 116 2.10 -1.19 -16.89
CA GLY A 116 3.14 -1.66 -17.79
C GLY A 116 3.72 -3.01 -17.37
N ARG A 117 4.48 -3.64 -18.27
CA ARG A 117 5.20 -4.90 -17.99
C ARG A 117 6.52 -4.71 -17.25
N GLU A 118 7.07 -3.49 -17.25
CA GLU A 118 8.32 -3.17 -16.57
C GLU A 118 8.07 -2.61 -15.17
N GLN A 119 8.92 -3.00 -14.23
CA GLN A 119 8.88 -2.49 -12.87
C GLN A 119 9.32 -1.02 -12.85
N LEU A 120 8.38 -0.13 -12.62
CA LEU A 120 8.71 1.26 -12.31
C LEU A 120 9.19 1.31 -10.85
N GLU A 121 10.51 1.31 -10.65
CA GLU A 121 11.08 1.72 -9.37
C GLU A 121 10.84 3.21 -9.17
N VAL A 122 9.82 3.53 -8.37
CA VAL A 122 9.63 4.88 -7.87
C VAL A 122 10.35 4.96 -6.54
N ALA A 123 11.45 5.71 -6.51
CA ALA A 123 12.07 6.09 -5.25
C ALA A 123 11.02 6.84 -4.40
N ASP A 124 10.73 6.31 -3.21
CA ASP A 124 9.84 6.97 -2.26
C ASP A 124 10.62 8.03 -1.48
N GLU A 125 10.94 9.14 -2.16
CA GLU A 125 11.74 10.24 -1.61
C GLU A 125 11.14 10.80 -0.30
N ASP A 126 9.80 10.83 -0.22
CA ASP A 126 9.10 11.25 0.99
C ASP A 126 9.38 10.30 2.15
N MET A 127 9.25 8.98 1.95
CA MET A 127 9.54 8.02 3.01
C MET A 127 11.00 7.99 3.41
N ALA A 128 11.92 8.08 2.45
CA ALA A 128 13.34 8.15 2.73
C ALA A 128 13.66 9.37 3.61
N TRP A 129 13.14 10.54 3.26
CA TRP A 129 13.31 11.74 4.08
C TRP A 129 12.67 11.58 5.47
N ILE A 130 11.48 10.98 5.56
CA ILE A 130 10.82 10.75 6.86
C ILE A 130 11.70 9.87 7.73
N GLN A 131 12.21 8.75 7.21
CA GLN A 131 13.10 7.86 7.94
C GLN A 131 14.41 8.52 8.35
N ASP A 132 14.92 9.45 7.54
CA ASP A 132 16.13 10.21 7.85
C ASP A 132 15.91 11.25 8.95
N ASN A 133 14.75 11.90 9.00
CA ASN A 133 14.47 13.04 9.88
C ASN A 133 13.63 12.71 11.11
N TYR A 134 12.90 11.61 11.08
CA TYR A 134 12.02 11.15 12.16
C TYR A 134 12.44 9.79 12.69
N ALA A 135 12.20 9.58 13.98
CA ALA A 135 12.29 8.28 14.62
C ALA A 135 10.89 7.83 15.05
N LYS A 136 10.70 6.52 15.19
CA LYS A 136 9.49 5.92 15.74
C LYS A 136 9.82 5.25 17.07
N LYS A 137 8.89 5.34 18.02
CA LYS A 137 8.90 4.57 19.25
C LYS A 137 7.56 3.91 19.46
N GLU A 138 7.57 2.69 19.97
CA GLU A 138 6.34 1.96 20.31
C GLU A 138 6.26 1.76 21.82
N VAL A 139 5.13 2.15 22.40
CA VAL A 139 4.91 2.08 23.85
C VAL A 139 3.52 1.55 24.18
N TYR A 140 3.42 0.98 25.36
CA TYR A 140 2.16 0.63 26.00
C TYR A 140 1.85 1.68 27.06
N ILE A 141 0.80 2.46 26.86
CA ILE A 141 0.34 3.47 27.81
C ILE A 141 -0.68 2.82 28.75
N THR A 142 -0.37 2.77 30.05
CA THR A 142 -1.25 2.20 31.07
C THR A 142 -2.35 3.19 31.44
N MET A 143 -3.60 2.80 31.20
CA MET A 143 -4.80 3.58 31.50
C MET A 143 -5.16 3.51 32.99
N ARG A 144 -6.13 4.31 33.43
CA ARG A 144 -6.60 4.36 34.83
C ARG A 144 -7.06 3.01 35.41
N ASP A 145 -7.56 2.11 34.57
CA ASP A 145 -8.04 0.79 34.96
C ASP A 145 -6.96 -0.30 34.86
N GLY A 146 -5.74 0.06 34.46
CA GLY A 146 -4.61 -0.84 34.30
C GLY A 146 -4.52 -1.50 32.93
N ALA A 147 -5.50 -1.34 32.04
CA ALA A 147 -5.37 -1.77 30.66
C ALA A 147 -4.26 -0.97 29.96
N ARG A 148 -3.50 -1.59 29.07
CA ARG A 148 -2.45 -0.90 28.33
C ARG A 148 -2.84 -0.74 26.87
N LEU A 149 -2.76 0.50 26.38
CA LEU A 149 -3.05 0.82 24.99
C LEU A 149 -1.75 0.99 24.21
N PHE A 150 -1.64 0.24 23.13
CA PHE A 150 -0.49 0.30 22.24
C PHE A 150 -0.49 1.61 21.45
N THR A 151 0.65 2.28 21.45
CA THR A 151 0.84 3.61 20.86
C THR A 151 2.14 3.67 20.08
N SER A 152 2.06 4.01 18.80
CA SER A 152 3.19 4.38 17.94
C SER A 152 3.39 5.90 17.96
N ILE A 153 4.60 6.33 18.23
CA ILE A 153 4.98 7.75 18.33
C ILE A 153 6.07 8.02 17.31
N TYR A 154 5.77 8.83 16.30
CA TYR A 154 6.73 9.34 15.33
C TYR A 154 7.13 10.75 15.74
N TYR A 155 8.41 10.97 16.00
CA TYR A 155 8.93 12.25 16.50
C TYR A 155 10.17 12.68 15.71
N PRO A 156 10.38 14.00 15.52
CA PRO A 156 11.56 14.49 14.82
C PRO A 156 12.81 14.10 15.60
N LYS A 157 13.87 13.72 14.89
CA LYS A 157 15.20 13.50 15.47
C LYS A 157 15.84 14.79 15.95
N ASP A 158 15.37 15.94 15.46
CA ASP A 158 15.72 17.23 16.01
C ASP A 158 15.19 17.39 17.44
N THR A 159 16.10 17.73 18.36
CA THR A 159 15.83 17.92 19.79
C THR A 159 16.08 19.35 20.27
N THR A 160 16.29 20.29 19.35
CA THR A 160 16.65 21.69 19.67
C THR A 160 15.49 22.51 20.22
N ARG A 161 14.24 22.06 20.06
CA ARG A 161 13.03 22.72 20.52
C ARG A 161 11.94 21.71 20.88
N SER A 162 10.90 22.18 21.57
CA SER A 162 9.67 21.43 21.75
C SER A 162 8.83 21.47 20.49
N TYR A 163 8.16 20.35 20.21
CA TYR A 163 7.35 20.14 19.02
C TYR A 163 5.88 19.85 19.39
N PRO A 164 4.92 20.35 18.60
CA PRO A 164 3.50 20.06 18.84
C PRO A 164 3.20 18.58 18.58
N ILE A 165 2.21 18.04 19.29
CA ILE A 165 1.73 16.67 19.14
C ILE A 165 0.40 16.69 18.39
N LEU A 166 0.27 15.84 17.38
CA LEU A 166 -0.99 15.48 16.75
C LEU A 166 -1.28 13.99 17.01
N MET A 167 -2.43 13.69 17.60
CA MET A 167 -2.80 12.33 18.01
C MET A 167 -4.02 11.81 17.24
N TRP A 168 -3.93 10.56 16.80
CA TRP A 168 -5.05 9.76 16.30
C TRP A 168 -5.23 8.50 17.13
N ARG A 169 -6.48 8.23 17.47
CA ARG A 169 -6.92 6.98 18.07
C ARG A 169 -7.77 6.24 17.07
N THR A 170 -7.43 4.99 16.75
CA THR A 170 -8.05 4.26 15.64
C THR A 170 -8.49 2.85 16.04
N PRO A 171 -9.72 2.42 15.69
CA PRO A 171 -10.14 1.02 15.75
C PRO A 171 -9.72 0.24 14.50
N TYR A 172 -8.88 0.81 13.64
CA TYR A 172 -8.48 0.27 12.34
C TYR A 172 -6.96 0.13 12.19
N SER A 173 -6.28 -0.27 13.27
CA SER A 173 -4.84 -0.56 13.33
C SER A 173 -3.95 0.67 13.24
N CYS A 174 -2.87 0.66 14.01
CA CYS A 174 -1.74 1.58 13.89
C CYS A 174 -0.60 1.00 13.05
N ASP A 175 -0.88 -0.03 12.27
CA ASP A 175 0.10 -0.66 11.39
C ASP A 175 0.88 0.34 10.49
N PRO A 176 2.11 -0.03 10.14
CA PRO A 176 2.85 -1.24 10.56
C PRO A 176 3.41 -1.16 11.99
N TYR A 177 3.56 -2.32 12.64
CA TYR A 177 4.19 -2.47 13.97
C TYR A 177 5.70 -2.72 13.85
N GLY A 178 6.46 -2.35 14.87
CA GLY A 178 7.92 -2.32 14.91
C GLY A 178 8.48 -0.90 14.77
N GLU A 179 9.53 -0.58 15.54
CA GLU A 179 10.14 0.76 15.55
C GLU A 179 10.83 1.14 14.22
N ASP A 180 11.18 0.15 13.40
CA ASP A 180 11.77 0.38 12.07
C ASP A 180 10.72 0.42 10.93
N GLN A 181 9.42 0.33 11.27
CA GLN A 181 8.34 0.29 10.28
C GLN A 181 7.51 1.57 10.30
N TYR A 182 7.36 2.23 9.15
CA TYR A 182 6.71 3.54 9.03
C TYR A 182 5.42 3.45 8.21
N THR A 183 4.35 4.05 8.73
CA THR A 183 3.04 4.05 8.07
C THR A 183 2.99 5.05 6.91
N LEU A 184 2.39 4.66 5.79
CA LEU A 184 2.10 5.55 4.66
C LEU A 184 1.29 6.80 5.05
N ARG A 185 0.56 6.74 6.17
CA ARG A 185 -0.23 7.86 6.63
C ARG A 185 0.61 9.12 6.81
N LEU A 186 1.88 8.99 7.20
CA LEU A 186 2.80 10.10 7.38
C LEU A 186 2.98 10.93 6.09
N LYS A 187 2.98 10.29 4.91
CA LYS A 187 3.13 10.99 3.61
C LYS A 187 1.97 11.95 3.34
N PHE A 188 0.73 11.56 3.70
CA PHE A 188 -0.43 12.44 3.52
C PHE A 188 -0.35 13.71 4.37
N TYR A 189 0.45 13.70 5.44
CA TYR A 189 0.65 14.84 6.34
C TYR A 189 2.07 15.39 6.27
N ARG A 190 2.73 15.23 5.11
CA ARG A 190 4.14 15.61 4.95
C ARG A 190 4.44 17.05 5.36
N HIS A 191 3.56 17.98 4.99
CA HIS A 191 3.66 19.39 5.38
C HIS A 191 3.71 19.62 6.91
N LEU A 192 3.03 18.79 7.71
CA LEU A 192 3.12 18.88 9.18
C LEU A 192 4.41 18.26 9.72
N LEU A 193 4.97 17.26 9.03
CA LEU A 193 6.28 16.69 9.38
C LEU A 193 7.40 17.69 9.07
N ASP A 194 7.27 18.46 7.99
CA ASP A 194 8.21 19.55 7.68
C ASP A 194 8.21 20.64 8.78
N ASP A 195 7.05 20.89 9.41
CA ASP A 195 6.90 21.79 10.56
C ASP A 195 7.33 21.18 11.91
N GLY A 196 7.73 19.90 11.91
CA GLY A 196 8.24 19.19 13.07
C GLY A 196 7.18 18.56 13.98
N TYR A 197 5.93 18.40 13.55
CA TYR A 197 4.90 17.77 14.38
C TYR A 197 5.27 16.35 14.81
N ILE A 198 4.99 16.00 16.07
CA ILE A 198 5.03 14.63 16.58
C ILE A 198 3.70 13.97 16.25
N PHE A 199 3.72 12.83 15.58
CA PHE A 199 2.53 12.05 15.25
C PHE A 199 2.37 10.89 16.21
N VAL A 200 1.24 10.83 16.89
CA VAL A 200 0.89 9.77 17.82
C VAL A 200 -0.28 8.99 17.25
N MET A 201 -0.11 7.68 17.07
CA MET A 201 -1.14 6.77 16.62
C MET A 201 -1.36 5.70 17.68
N GLN A 202 -2.59 5.58 18.18
CA GLN A 202 -2.93 4.63 19.23
C GLN A 202 -4.05 3.68 18.79
N ASP A 203 -3.85 2.39 19.02
CA ASP A 203 -4.90 1.40 18.87
C ASP A 203 -5.89 1.58 20.02
N VAL A 204 -7.16 1.77 19.70
CA VAL A 204 -8.17 1.91 20.76
C VAL A 204 -8.28 0.63 21.58
N ARG A 205 -8.82 0.77 22.80
CA ARG A 205 -9.07 -0.34 23.73
C ARG A 205 -9.73 -1.56 23.05
N GLY A 206 -9.17 -2.73 23.33
CA GLY A 206 -9.64 -4.02 22.82
C GLY A 206 -9.44 -4.24 21.31
N LYS A 207 -8.63 -3.41 20.65
CA LYS A 207 -8.29 -3.56 19.22
C LYS A 207 -6.79 -3.79 19.05
N TYR A 208 -6.47 -4.72 18.15
CA TYR A 208 -5.10 -5.05 17.75
C TYR A 208 -4.17 -5.29 18.93
N MET A 209 -3.16 -4.43 19.12
CA MET A 209 -2.14 -4.59 20.15
C MET A 209 -2.58 -4.03 21.51
N SER A 210 -3.75 -3.40 21.61
CA SER A 210 -4.25 -2.82 22.87
C SER A 210 -5.05 -3.81 23.71
N ASP A 211 -4.82 -3.79 25.02
CA ASP A 211 -5.56 -4.56 26.02
C ASP A 211 -7.03 -4.11 26.11
N GLY A 212 -7.85 -4.91 26.81
CA GLY A 212 -9.23 -4.59 27.18
C GLY A 212 -10.29 -5.12 26.22
N GLU A 213 -11.53 -4.67 26.40
CA GLU A 213 -12.68 -5.07 25.57
C GLU A 213 -13.02 -3.98 24.55
N TYR A 214 -13.26 -4.38 23.30
CA TYR A 214 -13.73 -3.44 22.28
C TYR A 214 -15.24 -3.28 22.34
N VAL A 215 -15.68 -2.02 22.39
CA VAL A 215 -17.09 -1.65 22.25
C VAL A 215 -17.17 -0.64 21.12
N ASN A 216 -17.94 -0.96 20.09
CA ASN A 216 -18.15 -0.05 18.97
C ASN A 216 -18.89 1.21 19.47
N VAL A 217 -18.26 2.38 19.33
CA VAL A 217 -18.74 3.66 19.86
C VAL A 217 -19.06 3.56 21.36
N ARG A 218 -18.02 3.39 22.18
CA ARG A 218 -18.15 3.19 23.63
C ARG A 218 -18.89 4.37 24.26
N PRO A 219 -20.04 4.15 24.95
CA PRO A 219 -20.83 5.24 25.51
C PRO A 219 -20.07 6.08 26.52
N PHE A 220 -20.25 7.40 26.47
CA PHE A 220 -19.71 8.32 27.46
C PHE A 220 -20.33 8.09 28.84
N ILE A 221 -19.49 8.03 29.86
CA ILE A 221 -19.86 7.88 31.26
C ILE A 221 -19.60 9.20 31.99
N PRO A 222 -20.64 9.98 32.35
CA PRO A 222 -20.49 11.19 33.16
C PRO A 222 -20.17 10.84 34.63
N ASN A 223 -19.49 11.76 35.34
CA ASN A 223 -19.26 11.68 36.79
C ASN A 223 -18.67 10.33 37.27
N LYS A 224 -17.62 9.85 36.59
CA LYS A 224 -16.93 8.60 36.92
C LYS A 224 -16.51 8.59 38.40
N ARG A 225 -16.88 7.53 39.13
CA ARG A 225 -16.62 7.33 40.57
C ARG A 225 -15.57 6.26 40.85
N SER A 226 -15.10 5.57 39.82
CA SER A 226 -14.10 4.51 39.95
C SER A 226 -13.23 4.47 38.69
N PRO A 227 -11.95 4.04 38.81
CA PRO A 227 -11.08 3.86 37.65
C PRO A 227 -11.60 2.82 36.66
N GLN A 228 -12.43 1.87 37.08
CA GLN A 228 -13.02 0.84 36.21
C GLN A 228 -14.09 1.40 35.27
N GLN A 229 -14.59 2.62 35.49
CA GLN A 229 -15.53 3.28 34.59
C GLN A 229 -14.76 3.95 33.44
N VAL A 230 -14.61 3.21 32.34
CA VAL A 230 -13.84 3.65 31.17
C VAL A 230 -14.72 3.92 29.95
N ASP A 231 -14.41 4.99 29.25
CA ASP A 231 -14.87 5.38 27.92
C ASP A 231 -13.73 5.95 27.07
N ASP A 232 -14.02 6.21 25.78
CA ASP A 232 -13.03 6.73 24.84
C ASP A 232 -12.45 8.09 25.27
N ASN A 233 -13.19 8.88 26.04
CA ASN A 233 -12.72 10.17 26.54
C ASN A 233 -11.72 9.97 27.68
N SER A 234 -11.99 9.05 28.62
CA SER A 234 -11.02 8.71 29.66
C SER A 234 -9.76 8.08 29.11
N ASP A 235 -9.86 7.19 28.12
CA ASP A 235 -8.68 6.58 27.49
C ASP A 235 -7.85 7.59 26.67
N THR A 236 -8.46 8.70 26.25
CA THR A 236 -7.72 9.79 25.58
C THR A 236 -7.09 10.76 26.58
N TYR A 237 -7.67 10.87 27.78
CA TYR A 237 -7.20 11.74 28.85
C TYR A 237 -6.02 11.13 29.63
N ASP A 238 -6.06 9.82 29.86
CA ASP A 238 -5.03 9.06 30.58
C ASP A 238 -3.72 8.96 29.78
#